data_AF-A0A3C1YZR7-F1
#
_entry.id   AF-A0A3C1YZR7-F1
#
_cell.length_a   1.000
_cell.length_b   1.000
_cell.length_c   1.000
_cell.angle_alpha   90.00
_cell.angle_beta   90.00
_cell.angle_gamma   90.00
#
_symmetry.space_group_name_H-M   'P 1'
#
loop_
_entity.id
_entity.type
_entity.pdbx_description
1 polymer ?
#
loop_
_entity_poly.entity_id
_entity_poly.type
_entity_poly.pdbx_seq_one_letter_code
_entity_poly.pdbx_strand_id
1 'polypeptide(L)'
;MKIRKKFPKPAPAKLPLYVIGYRGIPPTLDELTVWYDVHYGGPLLWTDRHEDGRASASHGPWRAHVLASLPETEALHWQSVLTWDHQQLGVVSPSASSPGNRGDTVLVAARLARGLTLLTDGTAFDVACHEYLNPSDWNDRPLTVFVTRDHVTVHHQETDDAGSDWYYTLGLTKFGMDELELIQPRGLPEADAIALLESAADEVLRIGHNQKVGTALDLFALARTIHFIKHRTTAPAGRMVTFRQIAISPR
;
A
#
# COMPACT_ATOMS: atom_id res chain seq x y z
N MET A 1 34.66 -22.59 -24.61
CA MET A 1 34.06 -21.28 -24.30
C MET A 1 33.29 -21.38 -22.98
N LYS A 2 33.72 -20.70 -21.91
CA LYS A 2 33.02 -20.70 -20.61
C LYS A 2 32.01 -19.56 -20.60
N ILE A 3 30.72 -19.89 -20.49
CA ILE A 3 29.63 -18.91 -20.38
C ILE A 3 29.79 -18.16 -19.05
N ARG A 4 30.10 -16.86 -19.11
CA ARG A 4 30.08 -15.98 -17.94
C ARG A 4 28.64 -15.89 -17.42
N LYS A 5 28.39 -16.42 -16.21
CA LYS A 5 27.14 -16.16 -15.48
C LYS A 5 26.99 -14.65 -15.32
N LYS A 6 25.94 -14.06 -15.90
CA LYS A 6 25.56 -12.68 -15.61
C LYS A 6 25.27 -12.59 -14.12
N PHE A 7 25.92 -11.66 -13.43
CA PHE A 7 25.55 -11.32 -12.06
C PHE A 7 24.06 -10.95 -12.04
N PRO A 8 23.27 -11.47 -11.10
CA PRO A 8 21.87 -11.08 -10.97
C PRO A 8 21.83 -9.56 -10.78
N LYS A 9 20.96 -8.88 -11.53
CA LYS A 9 20.66 -7.47 -11.27
C LYS A 9 20.32 -7.34 -9.78
N PRO A 10 20.87 -6.35 -9.06
CA PRO A 10 20.42 -6.08 -7.69
C PRO A 10 18.90 -5.94 -7.74
N ALA A 11 18.20 -6.67 -6.87
CA ALA A 11 16.77 -6.49 -6.72
C ALA A 11 16.53 -5.00 -6.43
N PRO A 12 15.56 -4.34 -7.09
CA PRO A 12 15.21 -2.99 -6.71
C PRO A 12 14.91 -2.99 -5.21
N ALA A 13 15.53 -2.07 -4.47
CA ALA A 13 15.25 -1.90 -3.05
C ALA A 13 13.72 -1.81 -2.90
N LYS A 14 13.14 -2.65 -2.04
CA LYS A 14 11.69 -2.67 -1.83
C LYS A 14 11.32 -1.28 -1.33
N LEU A 15 10.47 -0.58 -2.08
CA LEU A 15 10.00 0.75 -1.72
C LEU A 15 9.35 0.71 -0.32
N PRO A 16 9.48 1.79 0.46
CA PRO A 16 8.75 1.89 1.72
C PRO A 16 7.24 1.85 1.45
N LEU A 17 6.48 1.48 2.48
CA LEU A 17 5.03 1.53 2.43
C LEU A 17 4.55 2.98 2.54
N TYR A 18 5.13 3.72 3.49
CA TYR A 18 4.84 5.13 3.72
C TYR A 18 6.13 5.93 3.82
N VAL A 19 6.11 7.13 3.24
CA VAL A 19 7.08 8.19 3.50
C VAL A 19 6.37 9.26 4.31
N ILE A 20 6.97 9.78 5.37
CA ILE A 20 6.34 10.76 6.26
C ILE A 20 7.20 12.02 6.25
N GLY A 21 6.64 13.12 5.75
CA GLY A 21 7.21 14.45 5.90
C GLY A 21 6.83 15.04 7.25
N TYR A 22 7.83 15.26 8.11
CA TYR A 22 7.56 15.80 9.44
C TYR A 22 7.36 17.31 9.41
N ARG A 23 6.49 17.80 10.29
CA ARG A 23 6.38 19.22 10.60
C ARG A 23 6.96 19.47 12.00
N GLY A 24 8.29 19.58 12.06
CA GLY A 24 9.02 19.78 13.30
C GLY A 24 10.07 18.69 13.51
N ILE A 25 10.32 18.35 14.77
CA ILE A 25 11.33 17.38 15.17
C ILE A 25 10.73 15.96 15.04
N PRO A 26 11.45 14.99 14.44
CA PRO A 26 11.00 13.60 14.41
C PRO A 26 10.78 13.07 15.83
N PRO A 27 9.73 12.29 16.06
CA PRO A 27 9.47 11.73 17.37
C PRO A 27 10.50 10.66 17.68
N THR A 28 10.86 10.55 18.95
CA THR A 28 11.66 9.44 19.45
C THR A 28 10.88 8.12 19.34
N LEU A 29 11.59 7.00 19.26
CA LEU A 29 10.93 5.68 19.24
C LEU A 29 10.13 5.42 20.52
N ASP A 30 10.55 6.01 21.65
CA ASP A 30 9.84 5.85 22.93
C ASP A 30 8.55 6.69 22.96
N GLU A 31 8.53 7.91 22.40
CA GLU A 31 7.29 8.67 22.19
C GLU A 31 6.31 7.93 21.29
N LEU A 32 6.80 7.34 20.18
CA LEU A 32 5.99 6.52 19.30
C LEU A 32 5.47 5.26 20.01
N THR A 33 6.25 4.66 20.91
CA THR A 33 5.83 3.50 21.75
C THR A 33 4.66 3.87 22.65
N VAL A 34 4.82 4.96 23.42
CA VAL A 34 3.79 5.43 24.34
C VAL A 34 2.50 5.74 23.58
N TRP A 35 2.62 6.47 22.46
CA TRP A 35 1.48 6.79 21.62
C TRP A 35 0.81 5.51 21.09
N TYR A 36 1.57 4.56 20.57
CA TYR A 36 1.04 3.32 20.00
C TYR A 36 0.32 2.47 21.06
N ASP A 37 0.92 2.29 22.22
CA ASP A 37 0.38 1.44 23.29
C ASP A 37 -0.93 2.01 23.84
N VAL A 38 -1.03 3.34 23.96
CA VAL A 38 -2.26 4.02 24.37
C VAL A 38 -3.39 3.83 23.36
N HIS A 39 -3.10 3.92 22.06
CA HIS A 39 -4.14 3.86 21.01
C HIS A 39 -4.52 2.44 20.61
N TYR A 40 -3.58 1.49 20.70
CA TYR A 40 -3.74 0.15 20.13
C TYR A 40 -3.55 -0.99 21.12
N GLY A 41 -3.30 -0.69 22.40
CA GLY A 41 -3.36 -1.67 23.48
C GLY A 41 -2.06 -2.42 23.79
N GLY A 42 -0.95 -2.10 23.10
CA GLY A 42 0.43 -2.53 23.43
C GLY A 42 0.66 -4.04 23.66
N PRO A 43 1.91 -4.45 23.98
CA PRO A 43 3.11 -3.63 23.91
C PRO A 43 3.66 -3.53 22.48
N LEU A 44 4.13 -2.35 22.09
CA LEU A 44 4.99 -2.15 20.94
C LEU A 44 6.45 -2.39 21.35
N LEU A 45 7.08 -3.40 20.76
CA LEU A 45 8.45 -3.80 21.08
C LEU A 45 9.38 -3.45 19.94
N TRP A 46 10.51 -2.83 20.27
CA TRP A 46 11.54 -2.48 19.31
C TRP A 46 12.71 -3.47 19.34
N THR A 47 13.12 -3.95 18.18
CA THR A 47 14.34 -4.73 17.96
C THR A 47 15.21 -4.04 16.92
N ASP A 48 16.47 -4.48 16.78
CA ASP A 48 17.40 -3.99 15.76
C ASP A 48 17.53 -2.45 15.75
N ARG A 49 17.58 -1.83 16.93
CA ARG A 49 17.77 -0.38 17.06
C ARG A 49 19.19 -0.02 16.64
N HIS A 50 19.32 0.78 15.58
CA HIS A 50 20.57 1.29 15.08
C HIS A 50 20.72 2.78 15.42
N GLU A 51 21.97 3.25 15.50
CA GLU A 51 22.29 4.66 15.76
C GLU A 51 21.82 5.58 14.63
N ASP A 52 21.61 5.04 13.41
CA ASP A 52 21.10 5.76 12.24
C ASP A 52 19.57 5.98 12.27
N GLY A 53 18.90 5.64 13.36
CA GLY A 53 17.46 5.80 13.53
C GLY A 53 16.63 4.68 12.90
N ARG A 54 17.26 3.62 12.38
CA ARG A 54 16.57 2.41 11.92
C ARG A 54 16.21 1.52 13.11
N ALA A 55 14.98 1.03 13.12
CA ALA A 55 14.53 0.03 14.08
C ALA A 55 13.43 -0.86 13.51
N SER A 56 13.28 -2.05 14.08
CA SER A 56 12.19 -2.97 13.80
C SER A 56 11.16 -2.87 14.92
N ALA A 57 9.93 -2.49 14.61
CA ALA A 57 8.81 -2.46 15.55
C ALA A 57 8.00 -3.76 15.44
N SER A 58 7.56 -4.30 16.57
CA SER A 58 6.71 -5.50 16.61
C SER A 58 5.56 -5.34 17.61
N HIS A 59 4.39 -5.85 17.21
CA HIS A 59 3.24 -6.04 18.08
C HIS A 59 2.77 -7.48 17.87
N GLY A 60 2.94 -8.33 18.89
CA GLY A 60 2.74 -9.77 18.75
C GLY A 60 3.60 -10.37 17.62
N PRO A 61 3.03 -11.13 16.67
CA PRO A 61 3.78 -11.76 15.58
C PRO A 61 4.04 -10.81 14.39
N TRP A 62 3.47 -9.61 14.40
CA TRP A 62 3.50 -8.68 13.26
C TRP A 62 4.64 -7.68 13.42
N ARG A 63 5.33 -7.37 12.32
CA ARG A 63 6.54 -6.53 12.34
C ARG A 63 6.58 -5.53 11.19
N ALA A 64 7.08 -4.35 11.48
CA ALA A 64 7.41 -3.33 10.50
C ALA A 64 8.78 -2.72 10.82
N HIS A 65 9.42 -2.15 9.81
CA HIS A 65 10.66 -1.40 9.96
C HIS A 65 10.35 0.09 9.90
N VAL A 66 10.91 0.84 10.83
CA VAL A 66 10.83 2.30 10.89
C VAL A 66 12.23 2.85 10.74
N LEU A 67 12.35 3.87 9.91
CA LEU A 67 13.52 4.72 9.86
C LEU A 67 13.02 6.14 10.15
N ALA A 68 13.24 6.58 11.37
CA ALA A 68 12.68 7.83 11.88
C ALA A 68 13.33 9.09 11.27
N SER A 69 14.47 8.93 10.59
CA SER A 69 15.06 9.99 9.77
C SER A 69 15.77 9.36 8.58
N LEU A 70 15.38 9.73 7.37
CA LEU A 70 16.04 9.31 6.15
C LEU A 70 17.44 9.92 6.06
N PRO A 71 18.43 9.18 5.53
CA PRO A 71 19.69 9.76 5.09
C PRO A 71 19.44 10.88 4.07
N GLU A 72 20.26 11.93 4.11
CA GLU A 72 20.09 13.14 3.29
C GLU A 72 19.90 12.85 1.79
N THR A 73 20.67 11.90 1.24
CA THR A 73 20.57 11.53 -0.18
C THR A 73 19.22 10.89 -0.54
N GLU A 74 18.66 10.07 0.34
CA GLU A 74 17.34 9.46 0.15
C GLU A 74 16.22 10.47 0.41
N ALA A 75 16.42 11.37 1.38
CA ALA A 75 15.46 12.44 1.67
C ALA A 75 15.33 13.40 0.49
N LEU A 76 16.44 13.84 -0.10
CA LEU A 76 16.45 14.71 -1.30
C LEU A 76 15.75 14.06 -2.50
N HIS A 77 15.90 12.75 -2.68
CA HIS A 77 15.19 12.02 -3.73
C HIS A 77 13.66 12.12 -3.53
N TRP A 78 13.17 11.81 -2.33
CA TRP A 78 11.74 11.88 -2.03
C TRP A 78 11.19 13.30 -2.06
N GLN A 79 11.92 14.28 -1.55
CA GLN A 79 11.55 15.70 -1.66
C GLN A 79 11.38 16.12 -3.12
N SER A 80 12.29 15.70 -4.01
CA SER A 80 12.17 15.97 -5.44
C SER A 80 10.99 15.26 -6.09
N VAL A 81 10.71 14.00 -5.71
CA VAL A 81 9.60 13.22 -6.29
C VAL A 81 8.24 13.77 -5.84
N LEU A 82 8.12 14.12 -4.56
CA LEU A 82 6.87 14.57 -3.94
C LEU A 82 6.69 16.08 -3.98
N THR A 83 7.71 16.83 -4.42
CA THR A 83 7.74 18.30 -4.37
C THR A 83 7.49 18.81 -2.95
N TRP A 84 8.04 18.11 -1.96
CA TRP A 84 7.88 18.42 -0.53
C TRP A 84 8.97 19.38 -0.03
N ASP A 85 8.57 20.28 0.86
CA ASP A 85 9.45 21.22 1.57
C ASP A 85 9.83 20.75 2.99
N HIS A 86 9.29 19.61 3.43
CA HIS A 86 9.61 18.95 4.69
C HIS A 86 11.11 18.68 4.80
N GLN A 87 11.76 19.23 5.82
CA GLN A 87 13.21 19.14 6.01
C GLN A 87 13.66 17.76 6.50
N GLN A 88 12.79 17.03 7.20
CA GLN A 88 13.07 15.71 7.75
C GLN A 88 11.96 14.75 7.34
N LEU A 89 12.38 13.60 6.84
CA LEU A 89 11.50 12.55 6.35
C LEU A 89 11.73 11.27 7.14
N GLY A 90 10.66 10.58 7.51
CA GLY A 90 10.71 9.21 7.99
C GLY A 90 10.14 8.23 6.97
N VAL A 91 10.42 6.95 7.15
CA VAL A 91 9.78 5.90 6.35
C VAL A 91 9.35 4.73 7.21
N VAL A 92 8.27 4.08 6.77
CA VAL A 92 7.79 2.83 7.34
C VAL A 92 7.69 1.77 6.24
N SER A 93 8.27 0.60 6.49
CA SER A 93 8.26 -0.54 5.59
C SER A 93 7.68 -1.77 6.28
N PRO A 94 6.89 -2.62 5.59
CA PRO A 94 6.38 -3.83 6.20
C PRO A 94 7.46 -4.92 6.14
N SER A 95 7.63 -5.67 7.22
CA SER A 95 8.51 -6.84 7.20
C SER A 95 7.96 -7.92 6.26
N ALA A 96 8.80 -8.85 5.83
CA ALA A 96 8.34 -10.00 5.06
C ALA A 96 7.41 -10.86 5.92
N SER A 97 6.25 -11.24 5.38
CA SER A 97 5.24 -12.05 6.07
C SER A 97 4.62 -13.11 5.15
N SER A 98 4.17 -14.20 5.76
CA SER A 98 3.38 -15.23 5.08
C SER A 98 2.03 -14.64 4.61
N PRO A 99 1.41 -15.19 3.54
CA PRO A 99 0.15 -14.67 3.00
C PRO A 99 -0.93 -14.40 4.06
N GLY A 100 -1.11 -15.32 5.02
CA GLY A 100 -2.11 -15.19 6.09
C GLY A 100 -1.88 -14.03 7.07
N ASN A 101 -0.66 -13.47 7.15
CA ASN A 101 -0.32 -12.40 8.10
C ASN A 101 -0.09 -11.04 7.40
N ARG A 102 -0.29 -10.95 6.08
CA ARG A 102 0.00 -9.73 5.31
C ARG A 102 -0.90 -8.57 5.73
N GLY A 103 -2.19 -8.84 5.94
CA GLY A 103 -3.16 -7.86 6.44
C GLY A 103 -2.67 -7.15 7.69
N ASP A 104 -2.41 -7.93 8.74
CA ASP A 104 -1.96 -7.41 10.02
C ASP A 104 -0.57 -6.74 9.95
N THR A 105 0.33 -7.27 9.12
CA THR A 105 1.68 -6.67 8.92
C THR A 105 1.56 -5.28 8.30
N VAL A 106 0.71 -5.13 7.28
CA VAL A 106 0.43 -3.84 6.65
C VAL A 106 -0.30 -2.93 7.63
N LEU A 107 -1.22 -3.46 8.43
CA LEU A 107 -1.96 -2.69 9.44
C LEU A 107 -1.02 -2.11 10.50
N VAL A 108 -0.11 -2.91 11.06
CA VAL A 108 0.90 -2.43 12.02
C VAL A 108 1.77 -1.34 11.40
N ALA A 109 2.24 -1.53 10.16
CA ALA A 109 3.01 -0.51 9.45
C ALA A 109 2.21 0.78 9.23
N ALA A 110 0.92 0.68 8.87
CA ALA A 110 0.03 1.84 8.72
C ALA A 110 -0.20 2.57 10.05
N ARG A 111 -0.31 1.84 11.17
CA ARG A 111 -0.47 2.45 12.50
C ARG A 111 0.79 3.19 12.96
N LEU A 112 1.97 2.65 12.66
CA LEU A 112 3.23 3.35 12.92
C LEU A 112 3.36 4.60 12.06
N ALA A 113 3.02 4.52 10.77
CA ALA A 113 3.01 5.68 9.89
C ALA A 113 2.03 6.75 10.40
N ARG A 114 0.81 6.37 10.80
CA ARG A 114 -0.15 7.27 11.44
C ARG A 114 0.43 7.94 12.69
N GLY A 115 1.06 7.18 13.58
CA GLY A 115 1.66 7.71 14.79
C GLY A 115 2.72 8.77 14.49
N LEU A 116 3.60 8.46 13.54
CA LEU A 116 4.59 9.40 13.04
C LEU A 116 3.94 10.67 12.47
N THR A 117 2.89 10.53 11.64
CA THR A 117 2.17 11.68 11.08
C THR A 117 1.53 12.55 12.17
N LEU A 118 0.85 11.94 13.14
CA LEU A 118 0.13 12.67 14.18
C LEU A 118 1.05 13.34 15.19
N LEU A 119 2.11 12.65 15.63
CA LEU A 119 3.06 13.19 16.60
C LEU A 119 3.82 14.41 16.07
N THR A 120 3.93 14.56 14.75
CA THR A 120 4.64 15.67 14.13
C THR A 120 3.74 16.65 13.39
N ASP A 121 2.41 16.50 13.42
CA ASP A 121 1.51 17.27 12.51
C ASP A 121 1.99 17.25 11.04
N GLY A 122 2.53 16.10 10.61
CA GLY A 122 3.18 15.92 9.32
C GLY A 122 2.23 15.45 8.23
N THR A 123 2.78 15.08 7.07
CA THR A 123 2.00 14.46 5.98
C THR A 123 2.64 13.13 5.61
N ALA A 124 1.86 12.05 5.59
CA ALA A 124 2.31 10.78 5.02
C ALA A 124 1.99 10.72 3.53
N PHE A 125 2.82 10.00 2.78
CA PHE A 125 2.59 9.61 1.41
C PHE A 125 2.56 8.09 1.33
N ASP A 126 1.42 7.55 0.95
CA ASP A 126 1.23 6.13 0.68
C ASP A 126 1.81 5.80 -0.70
N VAL A 127 2.95 5.12 -0.71
CA VAL A 127 3.72 4.89 -1.94
C VAL A 127 2.99 3.94 -2.91
N ALA A 128 2.14 3.05 -2.38
CA ALA A 128 1.45 2.07 -3.21
C ALA A 128 0.10 2.58 -3.72
N CYS A 129 -0.63 3.36 -2.91
CA CYS A 129 -1.87 4.03 -3.35
C CYS A 129 -1.60 5.33 -4.11
N HIS A 130 -0.41 5.91 -3.98
CA HIS A 130 -0.03 7.20 -4.55
C HIS A 130 -0.89 8.36 -3.98
N GLU A 131 -1.14 8.31 -2.67
CA GLU A 131 -2.01 9.25 -1.96
C GLU A 131 -1.31 9.95 -0.79
N TYR A 132 -1.74 11.17 -0.50
CA TYR A 132 -1.30 11.94 0.66
C TYR A 132 -2.29 11.75 1.81
N LEU A 133 -1.76 11.57 3.02
CA LEU A 133 -2.51 11.36 4.25
C LEU A 133 -2.02 12.36 5.31
N ASN A 134 -2.79 13.43 5.51
CA ASN A 134 -2.62 14.37 6.62
C ASN A 134 -3.23 13.79 7.91
N PRO A 135 -3.02 14.42 9.07
CA PRO A 135 -3.56 13.96 10.35
C PRO A 135 -5.06 13.62 10.33
N SER A 136 -5.87 14.42 9.60
CA SER A 136 -7.32 14.25 9.47
C SER A 136 -7.74 13.10 8.55
N ASP A 137 -6.87 12.67 7.65
CA ASP A 137 -7.22 11.73 6.57
C ASP A 137 -7.12 10.27 7.06
N TRP A 138 -6.45 10.05 8.19
CA TRP A 138 -6.29 8.74 8.78
C TRP A 138 -7.57 8.23 9.45
N ASN A 139 -8.09 7.13 8.94
CA ASN A 139 -9.12 6.35 9.63
C ASN A 139 -8.52 5.61 10.84
N ASP A 140 -8.95 5.99 12.04
CA ASP A 140 -8.60 5.28 13.27
C ASP A 140 -9.43 4.00 13.37
N ARG A 141 -8.77 2.84 13.25
CA ARG A 141 -9.39 1.53 13.53
C ARG A 141 -8.57 0.80 14.58
N PRO A 142 -9.23 0.04 15.47
CA PRO A 142 -8.55 -0.92 16.34
C PRO A 142 -7.68 -1.90 15.55
N LEU A 143 -6.64 -2.47 16.19
CA LEU A 143 -5.76 -3.48 15.54
C LEU A 143 -6.50 -4.75 15.11
N THR A 144 -7.64 -5.05 15.72
CA THR A 144 -8.45 -6.22 15.39
C THR A 144 -9.35 -6.01 14.16
N VAL A 145 -9.36 -4.81 13.58
CA VAL A 145 -10.24 -4.43 12.47
C VAL A 145 -9.38 -4.01 11.27
N PHE A 146 -9.36 -4.88 10.26
CA PHE A 146 -8.81 -4.58 8.95
C PHE A 146 -9.93 -4.20 7.98
N VAL A 147 -9.75 -3.09 7.24
CA VAL A 147 -10.67 -2.65 6.19
C VAL A 147 -9.87 -2.36 4.93
N THR A 148 -10.16 -3.07 3.85
CA THR A 148 -9.39 -2.97 2.59
C THR A 148 -9.36 -1.56 2.02
N ARG A 149 -10.49 -0.85 2.05
CA ARG A 149 -10.59 0.52 1.52
C ARG A 149 -9.70 1.55 2.24
N ASP A 150 -9.26 1.25 3.46
CA ASP A 150 -8.32 2.11 4.18
C ASP A 150 -6.87 1.91 3.65
N HIS A 151 -6.66 0.95 2.72
CA HIS A 151 -5.35 0.55 2.20
C HIS A 151 -5.30 0.34 0.68
N VAL A 152 -6.44 0.38 -0.01
CA VAL A 152 -6.56 0.18 -1.45
C VAL A 152 -7.54 1.20 -1.99
N THR A 153 -7.14 1.91 -3.04
CA THR A 153 -7.92 2.99 -3.66
C THR A 153 -8.30 2.61 -5.08
N VAL A 154 -9.43 3.12 -5.56
CA VAL A 154 -9.85 2.96 -6.96
C VAL A 154 -9.62 4.27 -7.68
N HIS A 155 -8.90 4.20 -8.80
CA HIS A 155 -8.62 5.33 -9.67
C HIS A 155 -9.41 5.19 -10.97
N HIS A 156 -9.76 6.32 -11.56
CA HIS A 156 -10.37 6.44 -12.88
C HIS A 156 -9.44 7.23 -13.80
N GLN A 157 -9.23 6.72 -15.01
CA GLN A 157 -8.51 7.40 -16.07
C GLN A 157 -9.20 7.14 -17.41
N GLU A 158 -9.31 8.16 -18.25
CA GLU A 158 -9.73 7.98 -19.64
C GLU A 158 -8.67 7.17 -20.41
N THR A 159 -9.11 6.21 -21.22
CA THR A 159 -8.17 5.49 -22.11
C THR A 159 -7.86 6.30 -23.36
N ASP A 160 -6.75 5.96 -24.03
CA ASP A 160 -6.43 6.51 -25.36
C ASP A 160 -7.50 6.18 -26.42
N ASP A 161 -8.29 5.13 -26.18
CA ASP A 161 -9.47 4.81 -26.97
C ASP A 161 -10.66 5.66 -26.49
N ALA A 162 -11.17 6.52 -27.37
CA ALA A 162 -12.20 7.52 -27.05
C ALA A 162 -13.53 6.91 -26.55
N GLY A 163 -13.73 5.60 -26.70
CA GLY A 163 -14.93 4.89 -26.27
C GLY A 163 -14.89 4.28 -24.88
N SER A 164 -13.75 4.26 -24.19
CA SER A 164 -13.57 3.46 -22.97
C SER A 164 -12.97 4.23 -21.80
N ASP A 165 -13.41 3.87 -20.60
CA ASP A 165 -12.87 4.33 -19.33
C ASP A 165 -12.11 3.19 -18.64
N TRP A 166 -10.99 3.53 -17.99
CA TRP A 166 -10.16 2.61 -17.23
C TRP A 166 -10.28 2.91 -15.74
N TYR A 167 -10.77 1.91 -15.01
CA TYR A 167 -10.82 1.91 -13.56
C TYR A 167 -9.84 0.88 -13.03
N TYR A 168 -9.10 1.22 -11.98
CA TYR A 168 -8.10 0.30 -11.44
C TYR A 168 -7.81 0.54 -9.97
N THR A 169 -7.38 -0.51 -9.28
CA THR A 169 -6.94 -0.41 -7.90
C THR A 169 -5.49 0.03 -7.81
N LEU A 170 -5.15 0.73 -6.72
CA LEU A 170 -3.78 0.89 -6.25
C LEU A 170 -3.71 0.53 -4.76
N GLY A 171 -2.77 -0.33 -4.37
CA GLY A 171 -2.54 -0.71 -2.97
C GLY A 171 -2.54 -2.22 -2.73
N LEU A 172 -3.07 -3.05 -3.63
CA LEU A 172 -3.03 -4.51 -3.51
C LEU A 172 -1.60 -5.05 -3.47
N THR A 173 -0.66 -4.35 -4.12
CA THR A 173 0.77 -4.67 -4.08
C THR A 173 1.39 -4.64 -2.68
N LYS A 174 0.81 -3.90 -1.72
CA LYS A 174 1.22 -3.93 -0.29
C LYS A 174 1.10 -5.33 0.30
N PHE A 175 0.12 -6.08 -0.17
CA PHE A 175 -0.21 -7.44 0.23
C PHE A 175 0.37 -8.47 -0.73
N GLY A 176 1.27 -8.07 -1.63
CA GLY A 176 1.88 -8.95 -2.64
C GLY A 176 0.88 -9.51 -3.65
N MET A 177 -0.23 -8.79 -3.88
CA MET A 177 -1.22 -9.10 -4.90
C MET A 177 -0.99 -8.20 -6.14
N ASP A 178 -1.44 -8.68 -7.30
CA ASP A 178 -1.56 -7.88 -8.52
C ASP A 178 -2.72 -6.90 -8.34
N GLU A 179 -2.61 -5.70 -8.89
CA GLU A 179 -3.73 -4.76 -8.89
C GLU A 179 -4.87 -5.26 -9.79
N LEU A 180 -6.09 -4.79 -9.57
CA LEU A 180 -7.26 -5.12 -10.38
C LEU A 180 -7.58 -3.98 -11.32
N GLU A 181 -8.10 -4.30 -12.49
CA GLU A 181 -8.58 -3.29 -13.44
C GLU A 181 -9.87 -3.70 -14.12
N LEU A 182 -10.69 -2.70 -14.43
CA LEU A 182 -11.89 -2.81 -15.23
C LEU A 182 -11.79 -1.80 -16.37
N ILE A 183 -12.01 -2.26 -17.59
CA ILE A 183 -12.13 -1.41 -18.77
C ILE A 183 -13.58 -1.53 -19.22
N GLN A 184 -14.28 -0.41 -19.29
CA GLN A 184 -15.69 -0.41 -19.65
C GLN A 184 -16.02 0.74 -20.62
N PRO A 185 -17.08 0.60 -21.44
CA PRO A 185 -17.54 1.70 -22.28
C PRO A 185 -17.86 2.96 -21.48
N ARG A 186 -17.52 4.11 -22.05
CA ARG A 186 -17.81 5.42 -21.45
C ARG A 186 -19.32 5.63 -21.32
N GLY A 187 -19.72 6.29 -20.23
CA GLY A 187 -21.12 6.60 -19.92
C GLY A 187 -21.83 5.54 -19.07
N LEU A 188 -21.14 4.44 -18.72
CA LEU A 188 -21.60 3.56 -17.65
C LEU A 188 -21.38 4.20 -16.28
N PRO A 189 -22.20 3.88 -15.26
CA PRO A 189 -22.05 4.46 -13.93
C PRO A 189 -20.69 4.13 -13.31
N GLU A 190 -19.95 5.17 -12.91
CA GLU A 190 -18.67 5.06 -12.20
C GLU A 190 -18.84 4.31 -10.86
N ALA A 191 -19.91 4.59 -10.12
CA ALA A 191 -20.18 3.97 -8.82
C ALA A 191 -20.24 2.43 -8.90
N ASP A 192 -20.75 1.87 -10.01
CA ASP A 192 -20.81 0.43 -10.24
C ASP A 192 -19.41 -0.18 -10.44
N ALA A 193 -18.52 0.53 -11.16
CA ALA A 193 -17.14 0.11 -11.39
C ALA A 193 -16.33 0.15 -10.10
N ILE A 194 -16.47 1.23 -9.32
CA ILE A 194 -15.82 1.39 -8.02
C ILE A 194 -16.27 0.27 -7.07
N ALA A 195 -17.58 0.08 -6.89
CA ALA A 195 -18.11 -0.95 -6.01
C ALA A 195 -17.63 -2.35 -6.41
N LEU A 196 -17.55 -2.64 -7.73
CA LEU A 196 -17.03 -3.91 -8.23
C LEU A 196 -15.56 -4.11 -7.86
N LEU A 197 -14.72 -3.11 -8.07
CA LEU A 197 -13.28 -3.19 -7.78
C LEU A 197 -13.01 -3.27 -6.28
N GLU A 198 -13.73 -2.52 -5.46
CA GLU A 198 -13.64 -2.60 -3.99
C GLU A 198 -14.03 -4.00 -3.49
N SER A 199 -15.18 -4.53 -3.93
CA SER A 199 -15.62 -5.86 -3.54
C SER A 199 -14.68 -6.96 -4.04
N ALA A 200 -14.08 -6.79 -5.23
CA ALA A 200 -13.11 -7.73 -5.76
C ALA A 200 -11.78 -7.66 -5.00
N ALA A 201 -11.34 -6.47 -4.59
CA ALA A 201 -10.15 -6.28 -3.77
C ALA A 201 -10.30 -6.95 -2.39
N ASP A 202 -11.44 -6.75 -1.72
CA ASP A 202 -11.79 -7.44 -0.47
C ASP A 202 -11.63 -8.95 -0.61
N GLU A 203 -12.22 -9.51 -1.66
CA GLU A 203 -12.28 -10.94 -1.87
C GLU A 203 -10.91 -11.53 -2.26
N VAL A 204 -10.13 -10.83 -3.10
CA VAL A 204 -8.77 -11.25 -3.45
C VAL A 204 -7.84 -11.22 -2.23
N LEU A 205 -7.96 -10.21 -1.37
CA LEU A 205 -7.21 -10.16 -0.10
C LEU A 205 -7.63 -11.28 0.85
N ARG A 206 -8.94 -11.57 0.94
CA ARG A 206 -9.47 -12.69 1.73
C ARG A 206 -8.92 -14.05 1.27
N ILE A 207 -8.79 -14.25 -0.04
CA ILE A 207 -8.21 -15.47 -0.62
C ILE A 207 -6.69 -15.53 -0.43
N GLY A 208 -6.01 -14.38 -0.49
CA GLY A 208 -4.59 -14.24 -0.18
C GLY A 208 -3.64 -14.71 -1.29
N HIS A 209 -4.14 -14.95 -2.51
CA HIS A 209 -3.31 -15.24 -3.68
C HIS A 209 -3.88 -14.63 -4.96
N ASN A 210 -2.98 -14.35 -5.91
CA ASN A 210 -3.35 -13.87 -7.24
C ASN A 210 -4.22 -14.88 -7.98
N GLN A 211 -5.27 -14.39 -8.61
CA GLN A 211 -6.17 -15.18 -9.44
C GLN A 211 -5.60 -15.36 -10.85
N LYS A 212 -5.81 -16.54 -11.42
CA LYS A 212 -5.30 -16.85 -12.77
C LYS A 212 -6.27 -16.35 -13.83
N VAL A 213 -5.75 -15.99 -15.00
CA VAL A 213 -6.64 -15.71 -16.14
C VAL A 213 -7.45 -16.97 -16.46
N GLY A 214 -8.75 -16.79 -16.69
CA GLY A 214 -9.72 -17.85 -16.91
C GLY A 214 -10.46 -18.31 -15.64
N THR A 215 -10.06 -17.86 -14.44
CA THR A 215 -10.82 -18.17 -13.22
C THR A 215 -11.99 -17.20 -13.02
N ALA A 216 -13.02 -17.67 -12.33
CA ALA A 216 -14.14 -16.87 -11.86
C ALA A 216 -13.98 -16.56 -10.37
N LEU A 217 -14.58 -15.46 -9.92
CA LEU A 217 -14.66 -15.09 -8.52
C LEU A 217 -16.04 -14.55 -8.18
N ASP A 218 -16.64 -15.12 -7.15
CA ASP A 218 -17.96 -14.71 -6.67
C ASP A 218 -17.83 -13.55 -5.68
N LEU A 219 -18.47 -12.44 -6.03
CA LEU A 219 -18.55 -11.24 -5.21
C LEU A 219 -19.89 -11.27 -4.46
N PHE A 220 -19.92 -11.96 -3.32
CA PHE A 220 -21.15 -12.19 -2.56
C PHE A 220 -21.85 -10.89 -2.15
N ALA A 221 -21.10 -9.86 -1.78
CA ALA A 221 -21.64 -8.56 -1.40
C ALA A 221 -22.44 -7.88 -2.53
N LEU A 222 -22.14 -8.22 -3.79
CA LEU A 222 -22.78 -7.66 -4.98
C LEU A 222 -23.70 -8.65 -5.69
N ALA A 223 -23.74 -9.92 -5.26
CA ALA A 223 -24.38 -11.02 -5.98
C ALA A 223 -23.98 -11.07 -7.47
N ARG A 224 -22.67 -10.89 -7.74
CA ARG A 224 -22.09 -10.91 -9.09
C ARG A 224 -20.92 -11.89 -9.13
N THR A 225 -20.69 -12.47 -10.30
CA THR A 225 -19.47 -13.25 -10.59
C THR A 225 -18.63 -12.47 -11.59
N ILE A 226 -17.35 -12.31 -11.28
CA ILE A 226 -16.37 -11.70 -12.18
C ILE A 226 -15.43 -12.77 -12.75
N HIS A 227 -14.83 -12.47 -13.89
CA HIS A 227 -13.84 -13.31 -14.53
C HIS A 227 -12.54 -12.55 -14.73
N PHE A 228 -11.43 -13.21 -14.46
CA PHE A 228 -10.10 -12.69 -14.75
C PHE A 228 -9.78 -12.98 -16.22
N ILE A 229 -9.78 -11.95 -17.06
CA ILE A 229 -9.70 -12.12 -18.52
C ILE A 229 -8.33 -11.78 -19.10
N LYS A 230 -7.54 -10.96 -18.40
CA LYS A 230 -6.23 -10.52 -18.90
C LYS A 230 -5.27 -10.26 -17.75
N HIS A 231 -3.99 -10.34 -18.08
CA HIS A 231 -2.89 -9.95 -17.22
C HIS A 231 -1.98 -9.04 -18.02
N ARG A 232 -1.69 -7.84 -17.50
CA ARG A 232 -0.80 -6.88 -18.15
C ARG A 232 0.02 -6.12 -17.11
N THR A 233 1.15 -5.56 -17.54
CA THR A 233 1.93 -4.63 -16.73
C THR A 233 1.91 -3.27 -17.42
N THR A 234 1.53 -2.24 -16.68
CA THR A 234 1.46 -0.85 -17.17
C THR A 234 1.99 0.09 -16.09
N ALA A 235 2.23 1.36 -16.41
CA ALA A 235 2.81 2.33 -15.50
C ALA A 235 1.85 3.48 -15.14
N PRO A 236 0.74 3.23 -14.40
CA PRO A 236 -0.07 4.34 -13.89
C PRO A 236 0.82 5.21 -13.00
N ALA A 237 0.74 6.52 -13.18
CA ALA A 237 1.58 7.50 -12.48
C ALA A 237 3.11 7.22 -12.58
N GLY A 238 3.57 6.62 -13.69
CA GLY A 238 5.00 6.39 -13.94
C GLY A 238 5.61 5.20 -13.21
N ARG A 239 4.82 4.41 -12.46
CA ARG A 239 5.30 3.20 -11.76
C ARG A 239 4.80 1.94 -12.43
N MET A 240 5.72 1.06 -12.83
CA MET A 240 5.37 -0.26 -13.37
C MET A 240 4.62 -1.11 -12.32
N VAL A 241 3.37 -1.44 -12.64
CA VAL A 241 2.44 -2.19 -11.81
C VAL A 241 1.79 -3.30 -12.66
N THR A 242 1.62 -4.46 -12.04
CA THR A 242 0.97 -5.61 -12.66
C THR A 242 -0.51 -5.59 -12.34
N PHE A 243 -1.34 -5.74 -13.38
CA PHE A 243 -2.79 -5.72 -13.34
C PHE A 243 -3.40 -7.04 -13.78
N ARG A 244 -4.52 -7.37 -13.15
CA ARG A 244 -5.47 -8.40 -13.54
C ARG A 244 -6.76 -7.73 -14.00
N GLN A 245 -7.06 -7.85 -15.29
CA GLN A 245 -8.31 -7.34 -15.82
C GLN A 245 -9.46 -8.25 -15.45
N ILE A 246 -10.50 -7.65 -14.87
CA ILE A 246 -11.75 -8.30 -14.52
C ILE A 246 -12.83 -7.91 -15.53
N ALA A 247 -13.77 -8.82 -15.76
CA ALA A 247 -14.99 -8.58 -16.52
C ALA A 247 -16.18 -9.24 -15.84
N ILE A 248 -17.35 -8.62 -15.96
CA ILE A 248 -18.60 -9.21 -15.47
C ILE A 248 -19.09 -10.18 -16.54
N SER A 249 -19.54 -11.37 -16.15
CA SER A 249 -20.26 -12.25 -17.08
C SER A 249 -21.56 -11.59 -17.54
N PRO A 250 -21.87 -11.56 -18.85
CA PRO A 250 -23.21 -11.20 -19.28
C PRO A 250 -24.21 -12.18 -18.66
N ARG A 251 -25.31 -11.65 -18.11
CA ARG A 251 -26.45 -12.46 -17.64
C ARG A 251 -27.15 -13.13 -18.82
#